data_AF-A0A6L3NAT3-F1
#
_entry.id   AF-A0A6L3NAT3-F1
#
_cell.length_a   1.000
_cell.length_b   1.000
_cell.length_c   1.000
_cell.angle_alpha   90.00
_cell.angle_beta   90.00
_cell.angle_gamma   90.00
#
_symmetry.space_group_name_H-M   'P 1'
#
loop_
_entity.id
_entity.type
_entity.pdbx_description
1 polymer ?
#
loop_
_entity_poly.entity_id
_entity_poly.type
_entity_poly.pdbx_seq_one_letter_code
_entity_poly.pdbx_strand_id
1 'polypeptide(L)' 'MPNTDRLTVVVSNAVDGDLATFSLASDGALAPLARYPAGDVAMPIAVQADGARLYVATRG' A
#
# COMPACT_ATOMS: atom_id res chain seq x y z
N MET A 1 -6.36 -21.83 -9.07
CA MET A 1 -6.90 -20.48 -8.83
C MET A 1 -5.85 -19.73 -8.01
N PRO A 2 -5.50 -18.47 -8.33
CA PRO A 2 -4.58 -17.72 -7.47
C PRO A 2 -5.24 -17.59 -6.09
N ASN A 3 -4.44 -17.73 -5.04
CA ASN A 3 -4.91 -17.70 -3.67
C ASN A 3 -5.45 -16.30 -3.34
N THR A 4 -6.76 -16.11 -3.40
CA THR A 4 -7.46 -14.86 -3.07
C THR A 4 -7.64 -14.65 -1.57
N ASP A 5 -7.16 -15.57 -0.71
CA ASP A 5 -7.46 -15.57 0.71
C ASP A 5 -6.87 -14.37 1.48
N ARG A 6 -6.03 -13.54 0.85
CA ARG A 6 -5.62 -12.25 1.43
C ARG A 6 -5.11 -11.26 0.39
N LEU A 7 -5.89 -10.22 0.10
CA LEU A 7 -5.44 -9.08 -0.68
C LEU A 7 -4.68 -8.09 0.24
N THR A 8 -3.64 -7.46 -0.29
CA THR A 8 -2.93 -6.36 0.41
C THR A 8 -3.41 -5.03 -0.13
N VAL A 9 -3.86 -4.15 0.77
CA VAL A 9 -4.19 -2.76 0.47
C VAL A 9 -3.00 -1.89 0.86
N VAL A 10 -2.61 -0.96 0.00
CA VAL A 10 -1.56 0.02 0.25
C VAL A 10 -2.16 1.41 0.17
N VAL A 11 -2.00 2.20 1.22
CA VAL A 11 -2.53 3.56 1.35
C VAL A 11 -1.36 4.52 1.44
N SER A 12 -1.39 5.57 0.61
CA SER A 12 -0.47 6.69 0.69
C SER A 12 -0.98 7.70 1.71
N ASN A 13 -0.27 7.89 2.82
CA ASN A 13 -0.57 8.95 3.78
C ASN A 13 0.22 10.19 3.33
N ALA A 14 -0.34 10.88 2.35
CA ALA A 14 0.39 11.90 1.59
C ALA A 14 1.04 13.00 2.46
N VAL A 15 0.37 13.45 3.53
CA VAL A 15 0.88 14.52 4.41
C VAL A 15 1.87 13.98 5.45
N ASP A 16 1.66 12.75 5.93
CA ASP A 16 2.54 12.12 6.91
C ASP A 16 3.84 11.59 6.29
N GLY A 17 3.87 11.48 4.96
CA GLY A 17 5.04 11.05 4.22
C GLY A 17 5.35 9.56 4.30
N ASP A 18 4.34 8.74 4.57
CA ASP A 18 4.48 7.29 4.70
C ASP A 18 3.37 6.50 4.00
N LEU A 19 3.57 5.19 3.91
CA LEU A 19 2.62 4.24 3.39
C LEU A 19 2.10 3.37 4.53
N ALA A 20 0.80 3.12 4.58
CA ALA A 20 0.22 2.11 5.45
C ALA A 20 -0.23 0.90 4.61
N THR A 21 0.03 -0.31 5.11
CA THR A 21 -0.44 -1.55 4.49
C THR A 21 -1.43 -2.28 5.39
N PHE A 22 -2.40 -2.93 4.75
CA PHE A 22 -3.47 -3.67 5.41
C PHE A 22 -3.71 -4.99 4.69
N SER A 23 -4.12 -6.02 5.43
CA SER A 23 -4.78 -7.17 4.82
C SER A 23 -6.27 -6.92 4.72
N LEU A 24 -6.85 -7.23 3.58
CA LEU A 24 -8.28 -7.21 3.33
C LEU A 24 -8.84 -8.63 3.44
N ALA A 25 -9.75 -8.83 4.40
CA ALA A 25 -10.51 -10.05 4.55
C ALA A 25 -11.66 -10.12 3.54
N SER A 26 -12.21 -11.33 3.31
CA SER A 26 -13.29 -11.56 2.34
C SER A 26 -14.61 -10.87 2.69
N ASP A 27 -14.79 -10.49 3.96
CA ASP A 27 -15.91 -9.70 4.46
C ASP A 27 -15.71 -8.18 4.34
N GLY A 28 -14.55 -7.74 3.80
CA GLY A 28 -14.20 -6.34 3.64
C GLY A 28 -13.46 -5.73 4.82
N ALA A 29 -13.23 -6.47 5.91
CA ALA A 29 -12.49 -5.95 7.06
C ALA A 29 -11.02 -5.71 6.73
N LEU A 30 -10.49 -4.56 7.17
CA LEU A 30 -9.07 -4.22 7.07
C LEU A 30 -8.38 -4.49 8.41
N ALA A 31 -7.30 -5.27 8.37
CA ALA A 31 -6.40 -5.42 9.51
C ALA A 31 -5.04 -4.77 9.18
N PRO A 32 -4.49 -3.93 10.08
CA PRO A 32 -3.23 -3.25 9.85
C PRO A 32 -2.07 -4.25 9.77
N LEU A 33 -1.11 -3.98 8.89
CA LEU A 33 0.10 -4.79 8.72
C LEU A 33 1.37 -4.01 9.08
N ALA A 34 1.67 -2.93 8.34
CA ALA A 34 2.91 -2.19 8.53
C ALA A 34 2.80 -0.72 8.07
N ARG A 35 3.77 0.10 8.49
CA ARG A 35 3.99 1.46 7.97
C ARG A 35 5.40 1.56 7.37
N TYR A 36 5.52 2.27 6.26
CA TYR A 36 6.76 2.44 5.51
C TYR A 36 7.02 3.92 5.21
N PRO A 37 8.09 4.52 5.73
CA PRO A 37 8.49 5.87 5.35
C PRO A 37 8.74 5.98 3.85
N ALA A 38 8.27 7.05 3.22
CA ALA A 38 8.44 7.31 1.79
C ALA A 38 9.11 8.67 1.49
N GLY A 39 8.90 9.69 2.33
CA GLY A 39 9.43 11.05 2.17
C GLY A 39 8.33 12.11 2.35
N ASP A 40 8.66 13.41 2.32
CA ASP A 40 7.76 14.48 2.80
C ASP A 40 6.33 14.44 2.25
N VAL A 41 6.15 14.25 0.94
CA VAL A 41 4.83 14.01 0.34
C VAL A 41 4.85 12.75 -0.51
N ALA A 42 4.11 11.72 -0.12
CA ALA A 42 4.04 10.44 -0.81
C ALA A 42 2.78 10.34 -1.69
N MET A 43 2.90 10.60 -3.00
CA MET A 43 1.87 10.32 -4.03
C MET A 43 2.32 10.74 -5.45
N PRO A 44 1.85 10.06 -6.53
CA PRO A 44 0.97 8.88 -6.56
C PRO A 44 1.71 7.53 -6.40
N ILE A 45 0.93 6.44 -6.27
CA ILE A 45 1.42 5.04 -6.21
C ILE A 45 1.14 4.34 -7.55
N ALA A 46 2.10 3.56 -8.05
CA ALA A 46 1.92 2.65 -9.17
C ALA A 46 2.41 1.24 -8.82
N VAL A 47 1.63 0.21 -9.17
CA VAL A 47 1.97 -1.20 -8.91
C VAL A 47 2.50 -1.83 -10.21
N GLN A 48 3.62 -2.55 -10.12
CA GLN A 48 4.16 -3.32 -11.24
C GLN A 48 3.18 -4.44 -11.63
N ALA A 49 3.11 -4.79 -12.92
CA ALA A 49 2.10 -5.73 -13.41
C ALA A 49 2.16 -7.12 -12.77
N ASP A 50 3.34 -7.57 -12.33
CA ASP A 50 3.54 -8.83 -11.62
C ASP A 50 3.20 -8.76 -10.11
N GLY A 51 2.84 -7.57 -9.62
CA GLY A 51 2.53 -7.32 -8.21
C GLY A 51 3.72 -7.42 -7.25
N ALA A 52 4.94 -7.67 -7.75
CA ALA A 52 6.12 -7.88 -6.91
C ALA A 52 6.69 -6.58 -6.36
N ARG A 53 6.37 -5.45 -6.99
CA ARG A 53 6.87 -4.12 -6.63
C ARG A 53 5.78 -3.07 -6.79
N LEU A 54 5.90 -2.02 -5.99
CA LEU A 54 5.19 -0.76 -6.19
C LEU A 54 6.20 0.38 -6.13
N TYR A 55 5.87 1.47 -6.82
CA TYR A 55 6.64 2.70 -6.85
C TYR A 55 5.79 3.84 -6.31
N VAL A 56 6.40 4.68 -5.49
CA VAL A 56 5.76 5.88 -4.94
C VAL A 56 6.58 7.08 -5.34
N ALA A 57 5.93 8.06 -5.97
CA ALA A 57 6.55 9.34 -6.20
C ALA A 57 6.55 10.13 -4.89
N THR A 58 7.68 10.75 -4.58
CA THR A 58 7.82 11.61 -3.42
C THR A 58 8.20 13.01 -3.86
N ARG A 59 7.74 14.00 -3.10
CA ARG A 59 8.09 15.41 -3.32
C ARG A 59 8.59 16.01 -2.00
N GLY A 60 9.72 16.71 -2.09
CA GLY A 60 10.23 17.66 -1.11
C GLY A 60 10.32 19.05 -1.72
#